data_AF-A0A954VW14-F1
#
_entry.id   AF-A0A954VW14-F1
#
_cell.length_a   1.000
_cell.length_b   1.000
_cell.length_c   1.000
_cell.angle_alpha   90.00
_cell.angle_beta   90.00
_cell.angle_gamma   90.00
#
_symmetry.space_group_name_H-M   'P 1'
#
loop_
_entity.id
_entity.type
_entity.pdbx_description
1 polymer ?
#
loop_
_entity_poly.entity_id
_entity_poly.type
_entity_poly.pdbx_seq_one_letter_code
_entity_poly.pdbx_strand_id
1 'polypeptide(L)'
;MSTNPYESPSSPAQQRPSQNEPRNAARRNMKTALLMLLPAALYNFACFNFPLTATLPIHRLYQAVNSLGLISIVAFVWFFALTCLEGITGGIHTMVARNSSLAAWKKELYAILRRLPSFAIPGTVLWTIWVAAVYQLRIGFYAVSVPVGVAAHILAACLYIPLVYRWYKLEQQRPSNSNS
;
A
#
# COMPACT_ATOMS: atom_id res chain seq x y z
N MET A 1 53.43 -11.07 -26.20
CA MET A 1 52.03 -10.61 -26.22
C MET A 1 52.03 -9.19 -25.69
N SER A 2 51.67 -8.24 -26.54
CA SER A 2 51.67 -6.80 -26.23
C SER A 2 50.36 -6.43 -25.52
N THR A 3 50.45 -5.99 -24.28
CA THR A 3 49.31 -5.47 -23.51
C THR A 3 49.00 -4.06 -23.99
N ASN A 4 47.77 -3.83 -24.46
CA ASN A 4 47.35 -2.53 -25.00
C ASN A 4 47.25 -1.49 -23.86
N PRO A 5 48.05 -0.41 -23.87
CA PRO A 5 48.03 0.62 -22.82
C PRO A 5 46.79 1.53 -22.85
N TYR A 6 45.93 1.40 -23.87
CA TYR A 6 44.66 2.13 -24.01
C TYR A 6 43.43 1.27 -23.72
N GLU A 7 43.60 0.10 -23.11
CA GLU A 7 42.46 -0.70 -22.66
C GLU A 7 41.72 0.05 -21.55
N SER A 8 40.63 0.71 -21.93
CA SER A 8 39.71 1.37 -21.00
C SER A 8 39.19 0.31 -20.02
N PRO A 9 39.13 0.57 -18.70
CA PRO A 9 38.69 -0.42 -17.73
C PRO A 9 37.26 -0.83 -18.05
N SER A 10 37.12 -1.93 -18.77
CA SER A 10 35.85 -2.54 -19.15
C SER A 10 35.40 -3.42 -18.01
N SER A 11 35.30 -2.82 -16.82
CA SER A 11 34.39 -3.33 -15.82
C SER A 11 33.17 -2.42 -15.89
N PRO A 12 32.02 -2.88 -16.42
CA PRO A 12 30.78 -2.29 -15.97
C PRO A 12 30.81 -2.52 -14.46
N ALA A 13 31.15 -1.47 -13.71
CA ALA A 13 30.96 -1.44 -12.28
C ALA A 13 29.50 -1.81 -12.12
N GLN A 14 29.27 -3.06 -11.73
CA GLN A 14 27.95 -3.63 -11.54
C GLN A 14 27.36 -2.72 -10.46
N GLN A 15 26.59 -1.71 -10.90
CA GLN A 15 26.08 -0.66 -10.04
C GLN A 15 25.26 -1.39 -9.01
N ARG A 16 25.86 -1.60 -7.83
CA ARG A 16 25.19 -2.30 -6.75
C ARG A 16 23.93 -1.48 -6.52
N PRO A 17 22.74 -2.08 -6.66
CA PRO A 17 21.49 -1.36 -6.45
C PRO A 17 21.62 -0.63 -5.12
N SER A 18 21.47 0.70 -5.15
CA SER A 18 21.66 1.52 -3.96
C SER A 18 20.82 0.91 -2.83
N GLN A 19 21.33 0.83 -1.60
CA GLN A 19 20.64 0.15 -0.48
C GLN A 19 19.19 0.67 -0.26
N ASN A 20 18.88 1.87 -0.77
CA ASN A 20 17.58 2.54 -0.70
C ASN A 20 16.64 2.26 -1.89
N GLU A 21 17.10 1.65 -2.97
CA GLU A 21 16.29 1.36 -4.16
C GLU A 21 14.99 0.58 -3.88
N PRO A 22 14.99 -0.52 -3.09
CA PRO A 22 13.75 -1.26 -2.82
C PRO A 22 12.73 -0.43 -2.04
N ARG A 23 13.21 0.44 -1.13
CA ARG A 23 12.36 1.37 -0.37
C ARG A 23 11.75 2.45 -1.25
N ASN A 24 12.55 3.03 -2.16
CA ASN A 24 12.08 4.04 -3.11
C ASN A 24 11.05 3.45 -4.09
N ALA A 25 11.28 2.23 -4.56
CA ALA A 25 10.33 1.51 -5.41
C ALA A 25 9.01 1.25 -4.67
N ALA A 26 9.06 0.78 -3.41
CA ALA A 26 7.88 0.58 -2.58
C ALA A 26 7.11 1.89 -2.37
N ARG A 27 7.80 2.99 -2.06
CA ARG A 27 7.20 4.33 -1.92
C ARG A 27 6.48 4.76 -3.19
N ARG A 28 7.11 4.59 -4.35
CA ARG A 28 6.50 4.93 -5.65
C ARG A 28 5.25 4.10 -5.88
N ASN A 29 5.31 2.80 -5.64
CA ASN A 29 4.16 1.90 -5.83
C ASN A 29 3.00 2.22 -4.89
N MET A 30 3.27 2.60 -3.64
CA MET A 30 2.24 3.11 -2.72
C MET A 30 1.58 4.38 -3.24
N LYS A 31 2.37 5.33 -3.74
CA LYS A 31 1.84 6.57 -4.34
C LYS A 31 1.00 6.27 -5.58
N THR A 32 1.46 5.38 -6.45
CA THR A 32 0.70 4.94 -7.63
C THR A 32 -0.63 4.29 -7.22
N ALA A 33 -0.62 3.40 -6.23
CA ALA A 33 -1.83 2.78 -5.71
C ALA A 33 -2.81 3.82 -5.12
N LEU A 34 -2.30 4.81 -4.38
CA LEU A 34 -3.12 5.92 -3.88
C LEU A 34 -3.76 6.69 -5.04
N LEU A 35 -2.99 7.05 -6.06
CA LEU A 35 -3.52 7.76 -7.24
C LEU A 35 -4.57 6.95 -8.00
N MET A 36 -4.46 5.61 -8.02
CA MET A 36 -5.46 4.73 -8.64
C MET A 36 -6.76 4.67 -7.82
N LEU A 37 -6.68 4.73 -6.50
CA LEU A 37 -7.85 4.73 -5.61
C LEU A 37 -8.51 6.11 -5.49
N LEU A 38 -7.75 7.18 -5.72
CA LEU A 38 -8.18 8.56 -5.54
C LEU A 38 -9.44 8.92 -6.37
N PRO A 39 -9.59 8.53 -7.65
CA PRO A 39 -10.82 8.78 -8.41
C PRO A 39 -12.08 8.21 -7.74
N ALA A 40 -12.02 6.97 -7.23
CA ALA A 40 -13.15 6.37 -6.52
C ALA A 40 -13.44 7.10 -5.20
N ALA A 41 -12.40 7.51 -4.47
CA ALA A 41 -12.55 8.30 -3.26
C ALA A 41 -13.19 9.68 -3.53
N LEU A 42 -12.76 10.36 -4.60
CA LEU A 42 -13.34 11.64 -5.05
C LEU A 42 -14.79 11.48 -5.50
N TYR A 43 -15.09 10.40 -6.23
CA TYR A 43 -16.46 10.09 -6.64
C TYR A 43 -17.38 9.84 -5.43
N ASN A 44 -16.92 9.06 -4.45
CA ASN A 44 -17.62 8.85 -3.18
C ASN A 44 -17.83 10.18 -2.45
N PHE A 45 -16.76 10.98 -2.33
CA PHE A 45 -16.80 12.29 -1.68
C PHE A 45 -17.83 13.21 -2.33
N ALA A 46 -17.88 13.26 -3.66
CA ALA A 46 -18.83 14.09 -4.40
C ALA A 46 -20.28 13.62 -4.17
N CYS A 47 -20.54 12.31 -4.28
CA CYS A 47 -21.88 11.75 -4.04
C CYS A 47 -22.37 12.00 -2.60
N PHE A 48 -21.46 11.99 -1.64
CA PHE A 48 -21.79 12.17 -0.23
C PHE A 48 -21.97 13.64 0.17
N ASN A 49 -21.13 14.55 -0.35
CA ASN A 49 -21.10 15.95 0.08
C ASN A 49 -22.00 16.89 -0.73
N PHE A 50 -22.45 16.50 -1.93
CA PHE A 50 -23.30 17.35 -2.75
C PHE A 50 -24.66 16.70 -3.07
N PRO A 51 -25.45 16.26 -2.07
CA PRO A 51 -26.84 15.91 -2.31
C PRO A 51 -27.64 17.18 -2.70
N LEU A 52 -28.50 17.07 -3.71
CA LEU A 52 -29.28 18.15 -4.34
C LEU A 52 -30.17 18.99 -3.38
N THR A 53 -30.28 18.64 -2.09
CA THR A 53 -31.26 19.19 -1.15
C THR A 53 -30.67 19.97 0.04
N ALA A 54 -29.37 20.23 0.07
CA ALA A 54 -28.72 20.74 1.28
C ALA A 54 -28.54 22.28 1.30
N THR A 55 -29.45 22.98 1.97
CA THR A 55 -29.45 24.46 2.10
C THR A 55 -29.10 24.96 3.51
N LEU A 56 -28.80 24.07 4.46
CA LEU A 56 -28.54 24.45 5.86
C LEU A 56 -27.06 24.80 6.11
N PRO A 57 -26.74 25.78 6.99
CA PRO A 57 -25.37 26.15 7.35
C PRO A 57 -24.53 24.98 7.89
N ILE A 58 -25.18 24.03 8.59
CA ILE A 58 -24.54 22.82 9.11
C ILE A 58 -23.94 21.95 7.99
N HIS A 59 -24.50 22.02 6.78
CA HIS A 59 -24.00 21.30 5.63
C HIS A 59 -22.65 21.87 5.15
N ARG A 60 -22.46 23.19 5.19
CA ARG A 60 -21.18 23.82 4.83
C ARG A 60 -20.06 23.42 5.79
N LEU A 61 -20.37 23.37 7.10
CA LEU A 61 -19.43 22.87 8.10
C LEU A 61 -19.08 21.40 7.84
N TYR A 62 -20.08 20.57 7.54
CA TYR A 62 -19.89 19.16 7.23
C TYR A 62 -19.00 18.94 5.99
N GLN A 63 -19.26 19.70 4.92
CA GLN A 63 -18.43 19.70 3.71
C GLN A 63 -16.99 20.12 4.00
N ALA A 64 -16.78 21.17 4.80
CA ALA A 64 -15.45 21.62 5.18
C ALA A 64 -14.70 20.53 5.96
N VAL A 65 -15.34 19.91 6.96
CA VAL A 65 -14.74 18.83 7.76
C VAL A 65 -14.40 17.62 6.89
N ASN A 66 -15.31 17.18 6.01
CA ASN A 66 -15.04 16.07 5.10
C ASN A 66 -13.92 16.40 4.10
N SER A 67 -13.87 17.63 3.58
CA SER A 67 -12.82 18.06 2.65
C SER A 67 -11.46 18.02 3.32
N LEU A 68 -11.37 18.60 4.52
CA LEU A 68 -10.15 18.56 5.34
C LEU A 68 -9.77 17.12 5.67
N GLY A 69 -10.74 16.27 6.01
CA GLY A 69 -10.53 14.85 6.26
C GLY A 69 -9.93 14.12 5.06
N LEU A 70 -10.53 14.28 3.87
CA LEU A 70 -10.04 13.67 2.64
C LEU A 70 -8.62 14.14 2.31
N ILE A 71 -8.37 15.46 2.34
CA ILE A 71 -7.04 16.04 2.07
C ILE A 71 -6.02 15.51 3.09
N SER A 72 -6.38 15.46 4.37
CA SER A 72 -5.50 15.00 5.43
C SER A 72 -5.15 13.52 5.27
N ILE A 73 -6.11 12.67 4.92
CA ILE A 73 -5.87 11.24 4.66
C ILE A 73 -4.97 11.07 3.44
N VAL A 74 -5.26 11.75 2.32
CA VAL A 74 -4.44 11.66 1.11
C VAL A 74 -3.02 12.15 1.37
N ALA A 75 -2.85 13.29 2.05
CA ALA A 75 -1.54 13.80 2.44
C ALA A 75 -0.81 12.83 3.37
N PHE A 76 -1.49 12.29 4.37
CA PHE A 76 -0.92 11.31 5.29
C PHE A 76 -0.42 10.07 4.53
N VAL A 77 -1.23 9.53 3.62
CA VAL A 77 -0.80 8.35 2.84
C VAL A 77 0.37 8.70 1.92
N TRP A 78 0.37 9.87 1.30
CA TRP A 78 1.41 10.30 0.37
C TRP A 78 2.79 10.48 1.03
N PHE A 79 2.80 11.04 2.24
CA PHE A 79 4.04 11.39 2.94
C PHE A 79 4.48 10.34 3.96
N PHE A 80 3.54 9.76 4.72
CA PHE A 80 3.85 9.01 5.93
C PHE A 80 3.52 7.51 5.86
N ALA A 81 2.67 7.05 4.95
CA ALA A 81 2.20 5.64 5.01
C ALA A 81 3.33 4.61 4.97
N LEU A 82 4.37 4.80 4.16
CA LEU A 82 5.50 3.86 4.14
C LEU A 82 6.24 3.85 5.49
N THR A 83 6.51 5.04 6.06
CA THR A 83 7.17 5.17 7.36
C THR A 83 6.33 4.53 8.47
N CYS A 84 5.00 4.69 8.44
CA CYS A 84 4.11 4.03 9.39
C CYS A 84 4.13 2.51 9.25
N LEU A 85 4.11 1.98 8.02
CA LEU A 85 4.22 0.53 7.78
C LEU A 85 5.58 -0.03 8.24
N GLU A 86 6.67 0.72 8.00
CA GLU A 86 8.00 0.37 8.51
C GLU A 86 8.05 0.37 10.05
N GLY A 87 7.37 1.33 10.69
CA GLY A 87 7.21 1.42 12.14
C GLY A 87 6.42 0.25 12.73
N ILE A 88 5.27 -0.07 12.14
CA ILE A 88 4.46 -1.25 12.52
C ILE A 88 5.28 -2.53 12.34
N THR A 89 5.97 -2.67 11.21
CA THR A 89 6.86 -3.82 10.96
C THR A 89 7.94 -3.93 12.03
N GLY A 90 8.55 -2.81 12.43
CA GLY A 90 9.53 -2.77 13.52
C GLY A 90 8.95 -3.15 14.87
N GLY A 91 7.74 -2.68 15.19
CA GLY A 91 7.03 -3.05 16.41
C GLY A 91 6.73 -4.53 16.47
N ILE A 92 6.15 -5.10 15.41
CA ILE A 92 5.86 -6.53 15.33
C ILE A 92 7.16 -7.34 15.43
N HIS A 93 8.19 -6.99 14.64
CA HIS A 93 9.50 -7.65 14.68
C HIS A 93 10.06 -7.68 16.10
N THR A 94 10.03 -6.55 16.82
CA THR A 94 10.52 -6.49 18.21
C THR A 94 9.77 -7.43 19.16
N MET A 95 8.47 -7.67 18.91
CA MET A 95 7.65 -8.53 19.76
C MET A 95 7.82 -10.04 19.47
N VAL A 96 8.03 -10.41 18.20
CA VAL A 96 7.94 -11.83 17.79
C VAL A 96 9.19 -12.40 17.15
N ALA A 97 10.08 -11.56 16.61
CA ALA A 97 11.25 -12.04 15.89
C ALA A 97 12.36 -12.45 16.86
N ARG A 98 13.00 -13.59 16.57
CA ARG A 98 14.10 -14.14 17.37
C ARG A 98 15.32 -14.45 16.51
N ASN A 99 15.09 -14.89 15.28
CA ASN A 99 16.14 -15.48 14.44
C ASN A 99 16.48 -14.63 13.21
N SER A 100 15.66 -13.63 12.88
CA SER A 100 15.87 -12.82 11.68
C SER A 100 16.05 -11.33 11.98
N SER A 101 16.69 -10.63 11.05
CA SER A 101 16.96 -9.19 11.18
C SER A 101 15.77 -8.34 10.73
N LEU A 102 15.62 -7.15 11.34
CA LEU A 102 14.60 -6.17 10.94
C LEU A 102 14.74 -5.76 9.47
N ALA A 103 15.96 -5.72 8.94
CA ALA A 103 16.21 -5.41 7.53
C ALA A 103 15.59 -6.46 6.60
N ALA A 104 15.61 -7.74 6.97
CA ALA A 104 14.97 -8.81 6.20
C ALA A 104 13.44 -8.66 6.20
N TRP A 105 12.85 -8.35 7.36
CA TRP A 105 11.41 -8.09 7.47
C TRP A 105 10.95 -6.91 6.61
N LYS A 106 11.69 -5.79 6.64
CA LYS A 106 11.43 -4.63 5.79
C LYS A 106 11.59 -4.93 4.31
N LYS A 107 12.55 -5.78 3.93
CA LYS A 107 12.72 -6.22 2.54
C LYS A 107 11.49 -6.98 2.04
N GLU A 108 10.92 -7.87 2.84
CA GLU A 108 9.69 -8.58 2.49
C GLU A 108 8.47 -7.65 2.43
N LEU A 109 8.37 -6.67 3.33
CA LEU A 109 7.38 -5.59 3.24
C LEU A 109 7.47 -4.90 1.87
N TYR A 110 8.66 -4.41 1.49
CA TYR A 110 8.84 -3.71 0.22
C TYR A 110 8.52 -4.61 -0.98
N ALA A 111 8.82 -5.90 -0.91
CA ALA A 111 8.49 -6.86 -1.95
C ALA A 111 6.98 -7.02 -2.14
N ILE A 112 6.20 -7.06 -1.05
CA ILE A 112 4.73 -7.10 -1.12
C ILE A 112 4.16 -5.77 -1.63
N LEU A 113 4.70 -4.64 -1.19
CA LEU A 113 4.26 -3.30 -1.63
C LEU A 113 4.44 -3.07 -3.13
N ARG A 114 5.31 -3.84 -3.82
CA ARG A 114 5.40 -3.81 -5.29
C ARG A 114 4.12 -4.23 -6.00
N ARG A 115 3.28 -5.03 -5.34
CA ARG A 115 2.02 -5.53 -5.90
C ARG A 115 0.87 -4.56 -5.70
N LEU A 116 1.00 -3.56 -4.82
CA LEU A 116 -0.09 -2.64 -4.47
C LEU A 116 -0.82 -2.03 -5.68
N PRO A 117 -0.15 -1.54 -6.73
CA PRO A 117 -0.85 -0.99 -7.90
C PRO A 117 -1.80 -2.00 -8.56
N SER A 118 -1.39 -3.26 -8.67
CA SER A 118 -2.23 -4.33 -9.25
C SER A 118 -3.46 -4.63 -8.40
N PHE A 119 -3.35 -4.48 -7.08
CA PHE A 119 -4.48 -4.64 -6.14
C PHE A 119 -5.34 -3.38 -6.02
N ALA A 120 -4.77 -2.20 -6.30
CA ALA A 120 -5.50 -0.94 -6.30
C ALA A 120 -6.57 -0.93 -7.40
N ILE A 121 -6.30 -1.49 -8.58
CA ILE A 121 -7.26 -1.56 -9.70
C ILE A 121 -8.59 -2.23 -9.30
N PRO A 122 -8.62 -3.52 -8.87
CA PRO A 122 -9.86 -4.15 -8.44
C PRO A 122 -10.46 -3.47 -7.20
N GLY A 123 -9.62 -2.89 -6.33
CA GLY A 123 -10.10 -2.07 -5.20
C GLY A 123 -10.88 -0.84 -5.65
N THR A 124 -10.37 -0.09 -6.63
CA THR A 124 -11.04 1.06 -7.25
C THR A 124 -12.36 0.64 -7.90
N VAL A 125 -12.37 -0.49 -8.61
CA VAL A 125 -13.59 -1.04 -9.24
C VAL A 125 -14.64 -1.40 -8.19
N LEU A 126 -14.28 -2.18 -7.17
CA LEU A 126 -15.17 -2.57 -6.08
C LEU A 126 -15.74 -1.34 -5.37
N TRP A 127 -14.89 -0.35 -5.06
CA TRP A 127 -15.33 0.87 -4.41
C TRP A 127 -16.27 1.67 -5.32
N THR A 128 -15.97 1.80 -6.61
CA THR A 128 -16.82 2.53 -7.56
C THR A 128 -18.19 1.87 -7.71
N ILE A 129 -18.23 0.53 -7.82
CA ILE A 129 -19.47 -0.25 -7.84
C ILE A 129 -20.29 0.03 -6.58
N TRP A 130 -19.65 0.02 -5.42
CA TRP A 130 -20.32 0.30 -4.15
C TRP A 130 -20.93 1.70 -4.11
N VAL A 131 -20.18 2.74 -4.52
CA VAL A 131 -20.66 4.13 -4.56
C VAL A 131 -21.84 4.26 -5.52
N ALA A 132 -21.72 3.73 -6.74
CA ALA A 132 -22.78 3.80 -7.74
C ALA A 132 -24.05 3.07 -7.27
N ALA A 133 -23.91 1.88 -6.70
CA ALA A 133 -25.01 1.08 -6.21
C ALA A 133 -25.77 1.77 -5.05
N VAL A 134 -25.04 2.37 -4.11
CA VAL A 134 -25.64 3.03 -2.93
C VAL A 134 -26.25 4.38 -3.30
N TYR A 135 -25.51 5.26 -3.98
CA TYR A 135 -25.94 6.64 -4.18
C TYR A 135 -26.77 6.86 -5.45
N GLN A 136 -26.48 6.14 -6.54
CA GLN A 136 -27.17 6.33 -7.83
C GLN A 136 -28.33 5.35 -7.99
N LEU A 137 -28.08 4.05 -7.76
CA LEU A 137 -29.09 3.01 -7.91
C LEU A 137 -29.97 2.82 -6.66
N ARG A 138 -29.63 3.48 -5.55
CA ARG A 138 -30.37 3.42 -4.27
C ARG A 138 -30.59 1.99 -3.77
N ILE A 139 -29.68 1.07 -4.10
CA ILE A 139 -29.74 -0.30 -3.60
C ILE A 139 -29.50 -0.27 -2.08
N GLY A 140 -30.22 -1.12 -1.34
CA GLY A 140 -30.12 -1.18 0.10
C GLY A 140 -28.67 -1.34 0.57
N PHE A 141 -28.25 -0.51 1.53
CA PHE A 141 -26.86 -0.43 1.99
C PHE A 141 -26.27 -1.81 2.31
N TYR A 142 -26.96 -2.63 3.11
CA TYR A 142 -26.46 -3.94 3.49
C TYR A 142 -26.34 -4.92 2.32
N ALA A 143 -27.25 -4.83 1.34
CA ALA A 143 -27.24 -5.71 0.17
C ALA A 143 -26.00 -5.49 -0.71
N VAL A 144 -25.43 -4.28 -0.71
CA VAL A 144 -24.21 -3.96 -1.47
C VAL A 144 -22.96 -4.05 -0.58
N SER A 145 -23.03 -3.50 0.63
CA SER A 145 -21.88 -3.39 1.54
C SER A 145 -21.34 -4.75 1.98
N VAL A 146 -22.19 -5.75 2.18
CA VAL A 146 -21.74 -7.10 2.56
C VAL A 146 -20.93 -7.76 1.44
N PRO A 147 -21.46 -7.98 0.22
CA PRO A 147 -20.70 -8.65 -0.83
C PRO A 147 -19.46 -7.87 -1.27
N VAL A 148 -19.57 -6.54 -1.44
CA VAL A 148 -18.40 -5.72 -1.78
C VAL A 148 -17.39 -5.69 -0.64
N GLY A 149 -17.87 -5.60 0.60
CA GLY A 149 -17.02 -5.64 1.80
C GLY A 149 -16.24 -6.94 1.91
N VAL A 150 -16.89 -8.09 1.71
CA VAL A 150 -16.25 -9.41 1.68
C VAL A 150 -15.18 -9.47 0.59
N ALA A 151 -15.51 -9.05 -0.64
CA ALA A 151 -14.56 -9.02 -1.75
C ALA A 151 -13.34 -8.12 -1.45
N ALA A 152 -13.57 -6.94 -0.85
CA ALA A 152 -12.50 -6.02 -0.46
C ALA A 152 -11.60 -6.61 0.64
N HIS A 153 -12.16 -7.31 1.62
CA HIS A 153 -11.38 -7.99 2.66
C HIS A 153 -10.53 -9.12 2.10
N ILE A 154 -11.08 -9.93 1.17
CA ILE A 154 -10.32 -10.97 0.47
C ILE A 154 -9.18 -10.34 -0.33
N LEU A 155 -9.44 -9.24 -1.04
CA LEU A 155 -8.44 -8.51 -1.81
C LEU A 155 -7.32 -7.98 -0.91
N ALA A 156 -7.64 -7.43 0.26
CA ALA A 156 -6.66 -7.01 1.25
C ALA A 156 -5.87 -8.19 1.83
N ALA A 157 -6.54 -9.32 2.11
CA ALA A 157 -5.94 -10.54 2.63
C ALA A 157 -4.85 -11.10 1.70
N CYS A 158 -5.06 -11.00 0.39
CA CYS A 158 -4.06 -11.35 -0.61
C CYS A 158 -2.76 -10.53 -0.54
N LEU A 159 -2.72 -9.42 0.22
CA LEU A 159 -1.51 -8.66 0.50
C LEU A 159 -0.91 -9.00 1.87
N TYR A 160 -1.71 -8.95 2.94
CA TYR A 160 -1.17 -9.12 4.29
C TYR A 160 -0.90 -10.58 4.66
N ILE A 161 -1.67 -11.57 4.16
CA ILE A 161 -1.41 -12.99 4.46
C ILE A 161 -0.05 -13.43 3.90
N PRO A 162 0.28 -13.16 2.61
CA PRO A 162 1.60 -13.52 2.10
C PRO A 162 2.75 -12.80 2.82
N LEU A 163 2.54 -11.57 3.28
CA LEU A 163 3.53 -10.84 4.07
C LEU A 163 3.83 -11.54 5.39
N VAL A 164 2.79 -11.84 6.17
CA VAL A 164 2.92 -12.53 7.45
C VAL A 164 3.53 -13.93 7.26
N TYR A 165 3.12 -14.65 6.22
CA TYR A 165 3.70 -15.95 5.89
C TYR A 165 5.20 -15.88 5.58
N ARG A 166 5.64 -14.84 4.85
CA ARG A 166 7.07 -14.62 4.55
C ARG A 166 7.87 -14.30 5.81
N TRP A 167 7.34 -13.44 6.68
CA TRP A 167 7.96 -13.16 7.98
C TRP A 167 8.06 -14.42 8.85
N TYR A 168 7.00 -15.23 8.90
CA TYR A 168 7.02 -16.51 9.59
C TYR A 168 8.12 -17.44 9.04
N LYS A 169 8.24 -17.56 7.72
CA LYS A 169 9.31 -18.36 7.09
C LYS A 169 10.71 -17.85 7.41
N LEU A 170 10.91 -16.53 7.48
CA LEU A 170 12.20 -15.95 7.87
C LEU A 170 12.58 -16.37 9.30
N GLU A 171 11.61 -16.45 10.22
CA GLU A 171 11.87 -16.90 11.60
C GLU A 171 12.16 -18.40 11.71
N GLN A 172 11.64 -19.22 10.79
CA GLN A 172 11.90 -20.66 10.76
C GLN A 172 13.28 -21.04 10.22
N GLN A 173 13.95 -20.14 9.50
CA GLN A 173 15.30 -20.37 8.98
C GLN A 173 16.32 -20.29 10.12
N ARG A 174 16.49 -21.41 10.84
CA ARG A 174 17.61 -21.61 11.78
C ARG A 174 18.93 -21.44 11.01
N PRO A 175 19.96 -20.78 11.56
CA PRO A 175 21.30 -20.95 11.04
C PRO A 175 21.67 -22.43 11.21
N SER A 176 21.72 -23.17 10.11
CA SER A 176 22.39 -24.46 10.10
C SER A 176 23.85 -24.18 10.43
N ASN A 177 24.29 -24.60 11.61
CA ASN A 177 25.70 -24.64 11.97
C ASN A 177 26.43 -25.48 10.91
N SER A 178 26.97 -24.83 9.88
CA SER A 178 27.98 -25.40 8.99
C SER A 178 29.32 -25.33 9.71
N ASN A 179 29.46 -26.17 10.73
CA ASN A 179 30.73 -26.55 11.33
C ASN A 179 30.63 -28.06 11.59
N SER A 180 30.93 -28.83 10.55
CA SER A 180 31.29 -30.25 10.62
C SER A 180 32.32 -30.51 9.54
#